data_AF-A0AAV4X538-F1
#
_entry.id   AF-A0AAV4X538-F1
#
_cell.length_a   1.000
_cell.length_b   1.000
_cell.length_c   1.000
_cell.angle_alpha   90.00
_cell.angle_beta   90.00
_cell.angle_gamma   90.00
#
_symmetry.space_group_name_H-M   'P 1'
#
loop_
_entity.id
_entity.type
_entity.pdbx_description
1 polymer ?
#
loop_
_entity_poly.entity_id
_entity_poly.type
_entity_poly.pdbx_seq_one_letter_code
_entity_poly.pdbx_strand_id
1 'polypeptide(L)'
;MCREMSNLEAVGVLPWPAYSPDLTRIENVWSMVTKRLAVVHVSTSYVRKEPDNYVLEEIPKTKVTPKQILDAMQWMDEGAQEGVEDYLLEGKLTTYLVTKALGEIVVSQVYRDVPTSIIRPCNISRTFRDPFPGWCESIQGLSVLMLAGAKGVLRALMSVLDLKLNVVPVDLVANSMIVSAWHVAKV
;
A
#
# COMPACT_ATOMS: atom_id res chain seq x y z
N MET A 1 -7.29 2.68 39.26
CA MET A 1 -6.01 3.40 39.10
C MET A 1 -6.00 4.15 37.76
N CYS A 2 -6.98 5.04 37.55
CA CYS A 2 -7.10 5.92 36.37
C CYS A 2 -7.86 7.18 36.81
N ARG A 3 -7.23 8.04 37.62
CA ARG A 3 -7.83 9.31 38.07
C ARG A 3 -6.84 10.48 38.21
N GLU A 4 -5.64 10.39 37.64
CA GLU A 4 -4.62 11.46 37.75
C GLU A 4 -4.04 11.87 36.39
N MET A 5 -4.91 12.15 35.41
CA MET A 5 -4.52 12.79 34.13
C MET A 5 -5.19 14.16 33.93
N SER A 6 -5.61 14.83 35.00
CA SER A 6 -6.31 16.12 34.92
C SER A 6 -5.41 17.35 35.13
N ASN A 7 -4.08 17.21 35.22
CA ASN A 7 -3.16 18.34 35.49
C ASN A 7 -2.12 18.57 34.38
N LEU A 8 -2.49 18.40 33.11
CA LEU A 8 -1.62 18.75 31.97
C LEU A 8 -1.90 20.15 31.38
N GLU A 9 -2.64 21.02 32.08
CA GLU A 9 -2.84 22.42 31.65
C GLU A 9 -1.60 23.31 31.85
N ALA A 10 -0.53 22.80 32.49
CA ALA A 10 0.70 23.56 32.74
C ALA A 10 1.81 23.34 31.70
N VAL A 11 1.64 22.44 30.72
CA VAL A 11 2.65 22.22 29.68
C VAL A 11 2.34 23.13 28.49
N GLY A 12 2.99 24.29 28.44
CA GLY A 12 2.89 25.20 27.30
C GLY A 12 3.28 24.48 26.01
N VAL A 13 2.32 24.33 25.10
CA VAL A 13 2.56 23.78 23.76
C VAL A 13 3.41 24.79 22.99
N LEU A 14 4.62 24.41 22.62
CA LEU A 14 5.49 25.24 21.80
C LEU A 14 4.89 25.36 20.38
N PRO A 15 4.91 26.55 19.77
CA PRO A 15 4.48 26.71 18.38
C PRO A 15 5.37 25.90 17.46
N TRP A 16 4.75 25.27 16.46
CA TRP A 16 5.46 24.48 15.47
C TRP A 16 6.24 25.37 14.49
N PRO A 17 7.51 25.04 14.17
CA PRO A 17 8.32 23.95 14.71
C PRO A 17 8.88 24.32 16.09
N ALA A 18 8.90 23.35 17.01
CA ALA A 18 9.39 23.54 18.36
C ALA A 18 10.92 23.72 18.36
N TYR A 19 11.40 24.95 18.48
CA TYR A 19 12.84 25.25 18.61
C TYR A 19 13.25 25.25 20.09
N SER A 20 13.99 24.22 20.50
CA SER A 20 14.71 24.19 21.77
C SER A 20 16.22 24.25 21.49
N PRO A 21 16.98 25.18 22.08
CA PRO A 21 18.41 25.34 21.81
C PRO A 21 19.26 24.09 22.15
N ASP A 22 18.77 23.20 23.02
CA ASP A 22 19.45 21.96 23.41
C ASP A 22 19.12 20.74 22.54
N LEU A 23 18.11 20.84 21.65
CA LEU A 23 17.70 19.74 20.79
C LEU A 23 18.52 19.62 19.50
N THR A 24 19.45 20.52 19.23
CA THR A 24 20.29 20.54 18.01
C THR A 24 20.97 19.21 17.70
N ARG A 25 21.35 18.40 18.72
CA ARG A 25 21.89 17.05 18.49
C ARG A 25 20.83 16.03 18.09
N ILE A 26 19.65 16.07 18.70
CA ILE A 26 18.52 15.19 18.35
C ILE A 26 17.92 15.60 17.01
N GLU A 27 17.84 16.90 16.70
CA GLU A 27 17.44 17.42 15.40
C GLU A 27 18.44 17.04 14.30
N ASN A 28 19.74 17.02 14.60
CA ASN A 28 20.73 16.49 13.67
C ASN A 28 20.58 14.98 13.47
N VAL A 29 20.27 14.21 14.52
CA VAL A 29 19.96 12.76 14.38
C VAL A 29 18.68 12.55 13.59
N TRP A 30 17.61 13.27 13.89
CA TRP A 30 16.36 13.22 13.14
C TRP A 30 16.56 13.68 11.70
N SER A 31 17.35 14.73 11.45
CA SER A 31 17.73 15.20 10.11
C SER A 31 18.58 14.15 9.38
N MET A 32 19.48 13.45 10.06
CA MET A 32 20.27 12.35 9.49
C MET A 32 19.42 11.10 9.22
N VAL A 33 18.45 10.80 10.08
CA VAL A 33 17.52 9.66 9.93
C VAL A 33 16.50 9.95 8.82
N THR A 34 15.93 11.15 8.77
CA THR A 34 15.01 11.58 7.70
C THR A 34 15.72 11.71 6.36
N LYS A 35 16.99 12.15 6.31
CA LYS A 35 17.81 12.14 5.09
C LYS A 35 18.23 10.74 4.62
N ARG A 36 17.96 9.68 5.38
CA ARG A 36 18.31 8.29 5.02
C ARG A 36 17.10 7.35 5.00
N LEU A 37 15.89 7.89 5.09
CA LEU A 37 14.68 7.09 5.07
C LEU A 37 14.29 6.82 3.63
N ALA A 38 14.51 5.59 3.16
CA ALA A 38 13.93 5.12 1.90
C ALA A 38 12.51 4.59 2.15
N VAL A 39 11.56 4.99 1.31
CA VAL A 39 10.17 4.55 1.38
C VAL A 39 9.90 3.55 0.27
N VAL A 40 9.41 2.36 0.64
CA VAL A 40 8.91 1.38 -0.34
C VAL A 40 7.41 1.27 -0.17
N HIS A 41 6.67 1.80 -1.14
CA HIS A 41 5.23 1.65 -1.20
C HIS A 41 4.86 0.35 -1.92
N VAL A 42 4.14 -0.52 -1.22
CA VAL A 42 3.63 -1.77 -1.81
C VAL A 42 2.25 -1.54 -2.40
N SER A 43 2.17 -1.63 -3.73
CA SER A 43 0.94 -1.53 -4.51
C SER A 43 0.57 -2.91 -5.10
N THR A 44 0.04 -2.97 -6.32
CA THR A 44 -0.25 -4.23 -7.02
C THR A 44 -0.18 -4.05 -8.53
N SER A 45 0.18 -5.11 -9.26
CA SER A 45 0.21 -5.10 -10.74
C SER A 45 -1.17 -4.91 -11.37
N TYR A 46 -2.25 -5.08 -10.59
CA TYR A 46 -3.63 -4.97 -11.04
C TYR A 46 -4.22 -3.55 -10.94
N VAL A 47 -3.44 -2.56 -10.48
CA VAL A 47 -3.90 -1.16 -10.34
C VAL A 47 -4.32 -0.57 -11.68
N ARG A 48 -3.69 -0.99 -12.78
CA ARG A 48 -3.93 -0.49 -14.13
C ARG A 48 -4.45 -1.62 -15.03
N LYS A 49 -5.45 -1.32 -15.85
CA LYS A 49 -5.95 -2.19 -16.91
C LYS A 49 -5.82 -1.44 -18.23
N GLU A 50 -4.69 -1.60 -18.91
CA GLU A 50 -4.51 -1.04 -20.26
C GLU A 50 -5.07 -1.97 -21.34
N PRO A 51 -5.56 -1.43 -22.47
CA PRO A 51 -6.14 -2.22 -23.56
C PRO A 51 -5.20 -3.30 -24.12
N ASP A 52 -3.89 -3.06 -24.09
CA ASP A 52 -2.88 -3.89 -24.77
C ASP A 52 -2.23 -4.95 -23.86
N ASN A 53 -2.78 -5.22 -22.67
CA ASN A 53 -2.25 -6.17 -21.68
C ASN A 53 -0.82 -5.88 -21.17
N TYR A 54 -0.23 -4.73 -21.51
CA TYR A 54 1.04 -4.27 -20.93
C TYR A 54 0.81 -3.51 -19.63
N VAL A 55 1.64 -3.78 -18.62
CA VAL A 55 1.68 -3.01 -17.38
C VAL A 55 2.79 -1.96 -17.52
N LEU A 56 2.41 -0.71 -17.69
CA LEU A 56 3.35 0.42 -17.73
C LEU A 56 3.79 0.78 -16.31
N GLU A 57 5.07 1.09 -16.13
CA GLU A 57 5.64 1.57 -14.86
C GLU A 57 5.42 3.07 -14.65
N GLU A 58 4.18 3.50 -14.77
CA GLU A 58 3.78 4.91 -14.59
C GLU A 58 2.75 5.04 -13.48
N ILE A 59 2.69 6.22 -12.85
CA ILE A 59 1.65 6.54 -11.88
C ILE A 59 0.27 6.43 -12.56
N PRO A 60 -0.72 5.75 -11.94
CA PRO A 60 -2.05 5.60 -12.51
C PRO A 60 -2.74 6.96 -12.64
N LYS A 61 -3.48 7.12 -13.74
CA LYS A 61 -4.37 8.25 -13.94
C LYS A 61 -5.76 7.84 -13.48
N THR A 62 -6.28 8.49 -12.45
CA THR A 62 -7.66 8.34 -11.98
C THR A 62 -8.48 9.55 -12.43
N LYS A 63 -9.80 9.39 -12.58
CA LYS A 63 -10.73 10.48 -12.88
C LYS A 63 -10.83 11.47 -11.72
N VAL A 64 -10.66 10.96 -10.50
CA VAL A 64 -10.75 11.73 -9.25
C VAL A 64 -9.41 11.71 -8.54
N THR A 65 -8.98 12.87 -8.04
CA THR A 65 -7.77 12.99 -7.23
C THR A 65 -8.04 12.54 -5.78
N PRO A 66 -7.04 12.03 -5.05
CA PRO A 66 -7.20 11.65 -3.64
C PRO A 66 -7.78 12.78 -2.78
N LYS A 67 -7.37 14.02 -3.03
CA LYS A 67 -7.86 15.19 -2.31
C LYS A 67 -9.36 15.43 -2.53
N GLN A 68 -9.84 15.33 -3.77
CA GLN A 68 -11.27 15.47 -4.07
C GLN A 68 -12.12 14.42 -3.36
N ILE A 69 -11.61 13.19 -3.22
CA ILE A 69 -12.31 12.13 -2.48
C ILE A 69 -12.37 12.47 -0.99
N LEU A 70 -11.24 12.89 -0.40
CA LEU A 70 -11.20 13.27 1.02
C LEU A 70 -12.10 14.47 1.32
N ASP A 71 -12.09 15.48 0.46
CA ASP A 71 -12.95 16.66 0.59
C ASP A 71 -14.43 16.27 0.45
N ALA A 72 -14.76 15.36 -0.48
CA ALA A 72 -16.12 14.84 -0.65
C ALA A 72 -16.60 14.04 0.57
N MET A 73 -15.75 13.16 1.12
CA MET A 73 -16.10 12.34 2.27
C MET A 73 -16.38 13.14 3.55
N GLN A 74 -15.91 14.39 3.66
CA GLN A 74 -16.16 15.23 4.84
C GLN A 74 -17.60 15.74 4.93
N TRP A 75 -18.32 15.82 3.82
CA TRP A 75 -19.68 16.38 3.78
C TRP A 75 -20.74 15.42 3.23
N MET A 76 -20.35 14.34 2.52
CA MET A 76 -21.29 13.35 2.00
C MET A 76 -21.86 12.47 3.11
N ASP A 77 -23.19 12.39 3.15
CA ASP A 77 -23.94 11.42 3.95
C ASP A 77 -23.83 10.00 3.36
N GLU A 78 -24.12 8.97 4.16
CA GLU A 78 -23.94 7.56 3.77
C GLU A 78 -24.69 7.19 2.48
N GLY A 79 -25.90 7.72 2.26
CA GLY A 79 -26.67 7.47 1.04
C GLY A 79 -26.05 8.08 -0.22
N ALA A 80 -25.41 9.25 -0.09
CA ALA A 80 -24.68 9.86 -1.20
C ALA A 80 -23.39 9.10 -1.53
N GLN A 81 -22.73 8.49 -0.52
CA GLN A 81 -21.50 7.70 -0.71
C GLN A 81 -21.74 6.46 -1.57
N GLU A 82 -22.86 5.75 -1.36
CA GLU A 82 -23.23 4.59 -2.19
C GLU A 82 -23.44 4.99 -3.66
N GLY A 83 -24.00 6.18 -3.91
CA GLY A 83 -24.26 6.68 -5.27
C GLY A 83 -23.00 7.00 -6.09
N VAL A 84 -21.84 7.21 -5.47
CA VAL A 84 -20.57 7.50 -6.16
C VAL A 84 -19.64 6.30 -6.24
N GLU A 85 -19.97 5.15 -5.65
CA GLU A 85 -19.10 3.97 -5.64
C GLU A 85 -18.73 3.50 -7.06
N ASP A 86 -19.73 3.30 -7.93
CA ASP A 86 -19.51 2.88 -9.32
C ASP A 86 -18.64 3.87 -10.10
N TYR A 87 -18.81 5.16 -9.81
CA TYR A 87 -18.01 6.21 -10.43
C TYR A 87 -16.54 6.14 -10.01
N LEU A 88 -16.28 5.89 -8.72
CA LEU A 88 -14.93 5.76 -8.16
C LEU A 88 -14.24 4.43 -8.52
N LEU A 89 -15.03 3.36 -8.70
CA LEU A 89 -14.51 2.08 -9.14
C LEU A 89 -13.90 2.17 -10.54
N GLU A 90 -14.42 3.03 -11.42
CA GLU A 90 -13.90 3.24 -12.79
C GLU A 90 -13.75 1.91 -13.57
N GLY A 91 -14.63 0.94 -13.34
CA GLY A 91 -14.54 -0.39 -13.95
C GLY A 91 -13.47 -1.31 -13.36
N LYS A 92 -12.84 -0.94 -12.24
CA LYS A 92 -11.98 -1.83 -11.45
C LYS A 92 -12.84 -2.85 -10.71
N LEU A 93 -12.30 -4.06 -10.55
CA LEU A 93 -13.02 -5.19 -9.95
C LEU A 93 -13.32 -5.03 -8.46
N THR A 94 -12.49 -4.26 -7.76
CA THR A 94 -12.60 -4.09 -6.30
C THR A 94 -12.18 -2.69 -5.88
N THR A 95 -12.74 -2.20 -4.78
CA THR A 95 -12.35 -0.96 -4.11
C THR A 95 -10.89 -0.96 -3.67
N TYR A 96 -10.32 -2.14 -3.35
CA TYR A 96 -8.89 -2.31 -3.07
C TYR A 96 -7.99 -1.78 -4.21
N LEU A 97 -8.35 -2.06 -5.48
CA LEU A 97 -7.57 -1.57 -6.62
C LEU A 97 -7.66 -0.06 -6.77
N VAL A 98 -8.80 0.54 -6.43
CA VAL A 98 -8.98 2.00 -6.37
C VAL A 98 -8.07 2.58 -5.29
N THR A 99 -8.11 2.01 -4.08
CA THR A 99 -7.28 2.49 -2.96
C THR A 99 -5.79 2.40 -3.27
N LYS A 100 -5.32 1.30 -3.89
CA LYS A 100 -3.92 1.18 -4.32
C LYS A 100 -3.56 2.20 -5.39
N ALA A 101 -4.45 2.44 -6.37
CA ALA A 101 -4.23 3.46 -7.39
C ALA A 101 -4.08 4.86 -6.78
N LEU A 102 -4.99 5.24 -5.88
CA LEU A 102 -4.95 6.52 -5.17
C LEU A 102 -3.72 6.63 -4.27
N GLY A 103 -3.32 5.53 -3.62
CA GLY A 103 -2.11 5.44 -2.82
C GLY A 103 -0.85 5.77 -3.61
N GLU A 104 -0.71 5.26 -4.83
CA GLU A 104 0.41 5.59 -5.71
C GLU A 104 0.45 7.08 -6.07
N ILE A 105 -0.72 7.68 -6.32
CA ILE A 105 -0.83 9.12 -6.60
C ILE A 105 -0.37 9.92 -5.37
N VAL A 106 -0.88 9.60 -4.18
CA VAL A 106 -0.48 10.28 -2.93
C VAL A 106 1.02 10.13 -2.70
N VAL A 107 1.56 8.93 -2.88
CA VAL A 107 2.99 8.67 -2.67
C VAL A 107 3.84 9.50 -3.63
N SER A 108 3.46 9.58 -4.91
CA SER A 108 4.17 10.41 -5.90
C SER A 108 4.10 11.92 -5.62
N GLN A 109 3.05 12.37 -4.93
CA GLN A 109 2.85 13.78 -4.58
C GLN A 109 3.57 14.18 -3.28
N VAL A 110 3.49 13.34 -2.25
CA VAL A 110 3.95 13.65 -0.89
C VAL A 110 5.43 13.34 -0.69
N TYR A 111 5.92 12.21 -1.22
CA TYR A 111 7.29 11.77 -0.99
C TYR A 111 8.24 12.18 -2.12
N ARG A 112 8.01 13.34 -2.72
CA ARG A 112 8.83 13.83 -3.85
C ARG A 112 10.29 14.12 -3.44
N ASP A 113 10.49 14.50 -2.17
CA ASP A 113 11.79 14.85 -1.60
C ASP A 113 12.43 13.70 -0.82
N VAL A 114 11.81 12.51 -0.82
CA VAL A 114 12.27 11.32 -0.10
C VAL A 114 12.53 10.19 -1.09
N PRO A 115 13.67 9.47 -1.02
CA PRO A 115 13.92 8.35 -1.91
C PRO A 115 12.81 7.29 -1.81
N THR A 116 12.03 7.15 -2.87
CA THR A 116 10.78 6.38 -2.84
C THR A 116 10.72 5.42 -4.00
N SER A 117 10.31 4.18 -3.74
CA SER A 117 9.99 3.17 -4.75
C SER A 117 8.57 2.66 -4.59
N ILE A 118 7.92 2.34 -5.72
CA ILE A 118 6.62 1.69 -5.77
C ILE A 118 6.81 0.28 -6.32
N ILE A 119 6.43 -0.74 -5.55
CA ILE A 119 6.50 -2.14 -5.97
C ILE A 119 5.11 -2.66 -6.20
N ARG A 120 4.89 -3.29 -7.36
CA ARG A 120 3.58 -3.77 -7.82
C ARG A 120 3.59 -5.30 -7.98
N PRO A 121 3.50 -6.08 -6.88
CA PRO A 121 3.41 -7.52 -6.98
C PRO A 121 2.10 -7.97 -7.63
N CYS A 122 2.15 -9.12 -8.30
CA CYS A 122 0.97 -9.89 -8.71
C CYS A 122 0.47 -10.77 -7.55
N ASN A 123 -0.33 -11.81 -7.81
CA ASN A 123 -0.82 -12.66 -6.72
C ASN A 123 0.33 -13.33 -5.99
N ILE A 124 0.39 -13.13 -4.69
CA ILE A 124 1.49 -13.64 -3.88
C ILE A 124 1.18 -15.09 -3.48
N SER A 125 2.11 -16.00 -3.79
CA SER A 125 2.09 -17.39 -3.30
C SER A 125 2.94 -17.58 -2.05
N ARG A 126 2.89 -18.80 -1.54
CA ARG A 126 3.81 -19.31 -0.53
C ARG A 126 5.26 -19.20 -1.00
N THR A 127 6.16 -19.26 -0.04
CA THR A 127 7.61 -19.11 -0.24
C THR A 127 8.14 -20.17 -1.19
N PHE A 128 9.08 -19.76 -2.03
CA PHE A 128 9.86 -20.68 -2.84
C PHE A 128 10.98 -21.33 -2.03
N ARG A 129 11.72 -20.53 -1.26
CA ARG A 129 12.89 -20.97 -0.49
C ARG A 129 12.87 -20.54 0.98
N ASP A 130 12.71 -19.25 1.27
CA ASP A 130 12.93 -18.73 2.63
C ASP A 130 11.62 -18.38 3.34
N PRO A 131 11.41 -18.72 4.64
CA PRO A 131 12.34 -19.40 5.55
C PRO A 131 12.46 -20.92 5.31
N PHE A 132 11.46 -21.53 4.68
CA PHE A 132 11.52 -22.86 4.09
C PHE A 132 10.46 -22.97 2.98
N PRO A 133 10.58 -23.88 2.01
CA PRO A 133 9.65 -23.98 0.88
C PRO A 133 8.20 -24.23 1.34
N GLY A 134 7.25 -23.47 0.78
CA GLY A 134 5.83 -23.61 1.08
C GLY A 134 5.39 -23.00 2.41
N TRP A 135 6.25 -22.24 3.08
CA TRP A 135 5.88 -21.45 4.26
C TRP A 135 4.88 -20.35 3.89
N CYS A 136 3.96 -20.07 4.81
CA CYS A 136 3.00 -19.00 4.71
C CYS A 136 2.50 -18.65 6.12
N GLU A 137 2.39 -17.37 6.43
CA GLU A 137 1.87 -16.91 7.71
C GLU A 137 0.36 -17.18 7.83
N SER A 138 -0.41 -16.89 6.77
CA SER A 138 -1.86 -17.04 6.78
C SER A 138 -2.39 -17.59 5.46
N ILE A 139 -3.42 -18.43 5.55
CA ILE A 139 -4.04 -19.02 4.37
C ILE A 139 -5.11 -18.06 3.87
N GLN A 140 -4.74 -17.24 2.88
CA GLN A 140 -5.64 -16.26 2.25
C GLN A 140 -5.59 -16.34 0.72
N GLY A 141 -6.63 -15.80 0.08
CA GLY A 141 -6.71 -15.67 -1.38
C GLY A 141 -6.51 -17.01 -2.12
N LEU A 142 -5.53 -17.03 -3.03
CA LEU A 142 -5.22 -18.19 -3.87
C LEU A 142 -4.86 -19.45 -3.06
N SER A 143 -4.24 -19.27 -1.88
CA SER A 143 -3.89 -20.40 -1.00
C SER A 143 -5.11 -21.11 -0.43
N VAL A 144 -6.20 -20.38 -0.17
CA VAL A 144 -7.48 -20.96 0.30
C VAL A 144 -8.10 -21.80 -0.82
N LEU A 145 -8.07 -21.29 -2.05
CA LEU A 145 -8.59 -21.97 -3.22
C LEU A 145 -7.86 -23.31 -3.47
N MET A 146 -6.53 -23.28 -3.43
CA MET A 146 -5.71 -24.48 -3.57
C MET A 146 -5.97 -25.49 -2.44
N LEU A 147 -6.07 -25.03 -1.19
CA LEU A 147 -6.36 -25.91 -0.06
C LEU A 147 -7.75 -26.52 -0.14
N ALA A 148 -8.76 -25.75 -0.52
CA ALA A 148 -10.13 -26.22 -0.68
C ALA A 148 -10.23 -27.26 -1.80
N GLY A 149 -9.49 -27.07 -2.91
CA GLY A 149 -9.37 -28.07 -3.97
C GLY A 149 -8.66 -29.34 -3.49
N ALA A 150 -7.53 -29.20 -2.80
CA ALA A 150 -6.77 -30.34 -2.26
C ALA A 150 -7.57 -31.16 -1.24
N LYS A 151 -8.42 -30.52 -0.44
CA LYS A 151 -9.33 -31.19 0.50
C LYS A 151 -10.59 -31.76 -0.17
N GLY A 152 -10.80 -31.52 -1.47
CA GLY A 152 -12.01 -31.92 -2.19
C GLY A 152 -13.27 -31.13 -1.83
N VAL A 153 -13.14 -30.04 -1.05
CA VAL A 153 -14.25 -29.15 -0.69
C VAL A 153 -14.65 -28.31 -1.90
N LEU A 154 -13.66 -27.80 -2.63
CA LEU A 154 -13.89 -27.08 -3.89
C LEU A 154 -14.05 -28.09 -5.03
N ARG A 155 -15.29 -28.27 -5.50
CA ARG A 155 -15.64 -29.23 -6.56
C ARG A 155 -15.72 -28.63 -7.96
N ALA A 156 -15.95 -27.32 -8.07
CA ALA A 156 -16.00 -26.59 -9.32
C ALA A 156 -15.51 -25.15 -9.11
N LEU A 157 -14.78 -24.63 -10.10
CA LEU A 157 -14.35 -23.24 -10.15
C LEU A 157 -14.78 -22.66 -11.49
N MET A 158 -15.55 -21.57 -11.46
CA MET A 158 -15.88 -20.82 -12.66
C MET A 158 -14.67 -19.96 -13.04
N SER A 159 -14.09 -20.23 -14.20
CA SER A 159 -12.95 -19.47 -14.74
C SER A 159 -13.07 -19.36 -16.24
N VAL A 160 -12.43 -18.34 -16.80
CA VAL A 160 -12.17 -18.26 -18.24
C VAL A 160 -11.00 -19.21 -18.55
N LEU A 161 -11.14 -20.04 -19.59
CA LEU A 161 -10.16 -21.07 -19.95
C LEU A 161 -8.77 -20.50 -20.28
N ASP A 162 -8.74 -19.33 -20.90
CA ASP A 162 -7.49 -18.65 -21.30
C ASP A 162 -6.99 -17.65 -20.26
N LEU A 163 -7.50 -17.69 -19.03
CA LEU A 163 -7.08 -16.78 -17.97
C LEU A 163 -5.67 -17.11 -17.49
N LYS A 164 -4.73 -16.20 -17.74
CA LYS A 164 -3.36 -16.29 -17.20
C LYS A 164 -3.32 -15.74 -15.78
N LEU A 165 -3.09 -16.62 -14.81
CA LEU A 165 -2.90 -16.23 -13.42
C LEU A 165 -1.42 -15.98 -13.12
N ASN A 166 -1.04 -14.72 -12.97
CA ASN A 166 0.32 -14.34 -12.56
C ASN A 166 0.48 -14.55 -11.06
N VAL A 167 1.49 -15.33 -10.68
CA VAL A 167 1.77 -15.68 -9.29
C VAL A 167 3.26 -15.50 -9.00
N VAL A 168 3.59 -14.88 -7.87
CA VAL A 168 4.96 -14.66 -7.40
C VAL A 168 5.15 -15.15 -5.95
N PRO A 169 6.20 -15.92 -5.65
CA PRO A 169 6.53 -16.30 -4.28
C PRO A 169 6.78 -15.10 -3.35
N VAL A 170 6.26 -15.16 -2.12
CA VAL A 170 6.38 -14.07 -1.13
C VAL A 170 7.82 -13.72 -0.77
N ASP A 171 8.72 -14.69 -0.75
CA ASP A 171 10.15 -14.50 -0.48
C ASP A 171 10.85 -13.70 -1.60
N LEU A 172 10.45 -13.92 -2.86
CA LEU A 172 10.95 -13.09 -3.96
C LEU A 172 10.43 -11.65 -3.89
N VAL A 173 9.17 -11.46 -3.48
CA VAL A 173 8.61 -10.11 -3.27
C VAL A 173 9.33 -9.39 -2.12
N ALA A 174 9.54 -10.07 -0.99
CA ALA A 174 10.26 -9.51 0.14
C ALA A 174 11.70 -9.13 -0.23
N ASN A 175 12.41 -10.00 -0.94
CA ASN A 175 13.77 -9.71 -1.43
C ASN A 175 13.77 -8.52 -2.40
N SER A 176 12.79 -8.44 -3.29
CA SER A 176 12.64 -7.30 -4.22
C SER A 176 12.37 -5.99 -3.46
N MET A 177 11.59 -6.03 -2.38
CA MET A 177 11.36 -4.87 -1.51
C MET A 177 12.65 -4.36 -0.87
N ILE A 178 13.46 -5.27 -0.33
CA ILE A 178 14.74 -4.92 0.30
C ILE A 178 15.72 -4.33 -0.72
N VAL A 179 15.86 -4.99 -1.88
CA VAL A 179 16.75 -4.53 -2.96
C VAL A 179 16.31 -3.17 -3.49
N SER A 180 15.01 -2.97 -3.67
CA SER A 180 14.46 -1.70 -4.13
C SER A 180 14.69 -0.57 -3.12
N ALA A 181 14.44 -0.83 -1.81
CA ALA A 181 14.73 0.12 -0.75
C ALA A 181 16.19 0.55 -0.77
N TRP A 182 17.11 -0.40 -0.89
CA TRP A 182 18.54 -0.13 -0.98
C TRP A 182 18.92 0.64 -2.24
N HIS A 183 18.28 0.34 -3.38
CA HIS A 183 18.54 1.02 -4.64
C HIS A 183 18.15 2.50 -4.57
N VAL A 184 16.96 2.82 -4.05
CA VAL A 184 16.52 4.21 -3.92
C VAL A 184 17.30 4.96 -2.83
N ALA A 185 17.68 4.30 -1.73
CA ALA A 185 18.46 4.92 -0.66
C ALA A 185 19.87 5.39 -1.06
N LYS A 186 20.38 4.92 -2.21
CA LYS A 186 21.71 5.27 -2.72
C LYS A 186 21.75 6.55 -3.56
N VAL A 187 20.59 7.03 -4.00
CA VAL A 187 20.43 8.27 -4.77
C VAL A 187 20.42 9.44 -3.80
#